data_AF-A0A528XKV9-F1
#
_entry.id   AF-A0A528XKV9-F1
#
_cell.length_a   1.000
_cell.length_b   1.000
_cell.length_c   1.000
_cell.angle_alpha   90.00
_cell.angle_beta   90.00
_cell.angle_gamma   90.00
#
_symmetry.space_group_name_H-M   'P 1'
#
loop_
_entity.id
_entity.type
_entity.pdbx_description
1 polymer ?
#
loop_
_entity_poly.entity_id
_entity_poly.type
_entity_poly.pdbx_seq_one_letter_code
_entity_poly.pdbx_strand_id
1 'polypeptide(L)'
;MNEATPPNRCRIVLIAPPLATAEHICAAFEGGDVASLILPDNGMDDAAFQAFAEKIVPIAQAAGVAVVIAGDSRIAGRVHADGIHVEANRRELAETIERLADHHLVGQALDRLGEERPD
;
A
#
# COMPACT_ATOMS: atom_id res chain seq x y z
N MET A 1 18.32 -14.72 6.37
CA MET A 1 17.38 -14.42 7.47
C MET A 1 18.00 -13.28 8.26
N ASN A 2 17.47 -12.06 8.15
CA ASN A 2 17.97 -10.98 8.98
C ASN A 2 17.45 -11.18 10.40
N GLU A 3 18.35 -11.29 11.37
CA GLU A 3 18.08 -11.19 12.82
C GLU A 3 17.68 -9.76 13.20
N ALA A 4 16.65 -9.22 12.55
CA ALA A 4 16.10 -7.93 12.92
C ALA A 4 15.06 -8.17 14.01
N THR A 5 15.45 -8.05 15.28
CA THR A 5 14.49 -7.70 16.33
C THR A 5 13.68 -6.53 15.80
N PRO A 6 12.36 -6.66 15.57
CA PRO A 6 11.57 -5.58 15.01
C PRO A 6 11.78 -4.35 15.89
N PRO A 7 12.11 -3.19 15.31
CA PRO A 7 12.35 -2.00 16.11
C PRO A 7 11.12 -1.78 17.00
N ASN A 8 11.35 -1.66 18.31
CA ASN A 8 10.31 -1.48 19.33
C ASN A 8 9.76 -0.04 19.29
N ARG A 9 9.26 0.39 18.13
CA ARG A 9 8.60 1.68 17.90
C ARG A 9 7.47 1.50 16.90
N CYS A 10 6.28 1.99 17.25
CA CYS A 10 5.15 2.06 16.33
C CYS A 10 5.38 3.17 15.32
N ARG A 11 5.21 2.86 14.04
CA ARG A 11 5.22 3.83 12.93
C ARG A 11 3.82 3.96 12.34
N ILE A 12 3.53 5.09 11.73
CA ILE A 12 2.21 5.44 11.20
C ILE A 12 2.02 4.83 9.81
N VAL A 13 0.87 4.19 9.58
CA VAL A 13 0.41 3.82 8.23
C VAL A 13 -0.71 4.79 7.85
N LEU A 14 -0.55 5.45 6.70
CA LEU A 14 -1.55 6.37 6.17
C LEU A 14 -2.39 5.69 5.10
N ILE A 15 -3.67 6.04 5.01
CA ILE A 15 -4.55 5.69 3.89
C ILE A 15 -5.03 7.00 3.29
N ALA A 16 -4.78 7.22 2.00
CA ALA A 16 -5.17 8.47 1.36
C ALA A 16 -6.70 8.58 1.27
N PRO A 17 -7.30 9.63 1.87
CA PRO A 17 -8.74 9.82 1.79
C PRO A 17 -9.14 10.29 0.38
N PRO A 18 -10.41 10.11 -0.01
CA PRO A 18 -10.91 10.64 -1.27
C PRO A 18 -10.75 12.16 -1.34
N LEU A 19 -10.55 12.68 -2.55
CA LEU A 19 -10.41 14.11 -2.86
C LEU A 19 -9.17 14.82 -2.28
N ALA A 20 -8.28 14.12 -1.56
CA ALA A 20 -7.00 14.70 -1.16
C ALA A 20 -6.10 14.95 -2.39
N THR A 21 -5.46 16.11 -2.41
CA THR A 21 -4.47 16.42 -3.46
C THR A 21 -3.13 15.74 -3.14
N ALA A 22 -2.28 15.57 -4.15
CA ALA A 22 -0.95 14.98 -3.96
C ALA A 22 -0.13 15.80 -2.96
N GLU A 23 -0.23 17.13 -3.01
CA GLU A 23 0.47 18.04 -2.10
C GLU A 23 0.05 17.84 -0.65
N HIS A 24 -1.27 17.68 -0.39
CA HIS A 24 -1.76 17.41 0.97
C HIS A 24 -1.28 16.06 1.50
N ILE A 25 -1.24 15.03 0.65
CA ILE A 25 -0.73 13.72 1.03
C ILE A 25 0.76 13.80 1.35
N CYS A 26 1.55 14.45 0.49
CA CYS A 26 2.99 14.60 0.72
C CYS A 26 3.29 15.41 1.99
N ALA A 27 2.52 16.47 2.28
CA ALA A 27 2.67 17.24 3.51
C ALA A 27 2.40 16.41 4.77
N ALA A 28 1.56 15.38 4.70
CA ALA A 28 1.29 14.51 5.84
C ALA A 28 2.52 13.72 6.33
N PHE A 29 3.55 13.54 5.48
CA PHE A 29 4.79 12.88 5.86
C PHE A 29 5.60 13.68 6.88
N GLU A 30 5.39 15.00 6.97
CA GLU A 30 6.02 15.85 7.99
C GLU A 30 5.36 15.72 9.37
N GLY A 31 4.17 15.12 9.45
CA GLY A 31 3.38 15.01 10.67
C GLY A 31 3.89 13.98 11.69
N GLY A 32 4.88 13.16 11.33
CA GLY A 32 5.46 12.16 12.22
C GLY A 32 6.22 11.04 11.50
N ASP A 33 6.47 9.94 12.21
CA ASP A 33 7.19 8.79 11.67
C ASP A 33 6.25 7.87 10.87
N VAL A 34 6.07 8.19 9.59
CA VAL A 34 5.27 7.42 8.65
C VAL A 34 6.08 6.26 8.09
N ALA A 35 5.57 5.03 8.18
CA ALA A 35 6.16 3.85 7.57
C ALA A 35 5.70 3.64 6.13
N SER A 36 4.40 3.77 5.89
CA SER A 36 3.82 3.52 4.57
C SER A 36 2.56 4.34 4.32
N LEU A 37 2.25 4.48 3.04
CA LEU A 37 1.04 5.08 2.50
C LEU A 37 0.33 4.06 1.62
N ILE A 38 -0.94 3.80 1.91
CA ILE A 38 -1.85 3.08 1.03
C ILE A 38 -2.59 4.12 0.19
N LEU A 39 -2.52 3.98 -1.13
CA LEU A 39 -3.23 4.82 -2.10
C LEU A 39 -4.39 4.02 -2.72
N PRO A 40 -5.64 4.28 -2.31
CA PRO A 40 -6.82 3.84 -3.05
C PRO A 40 -7.05 4.70 -4.30
N ASP A 41 -7.67 4.12 -5.32
CA ASP A 41 -8.10 4.86 -6.51
C ASP A 41 -9.12 5.97 -6.17
N ASN A 42 -9.83 5.81 -5.04
CA ASN A 42 -10.87 6.71 -4.57
C ASN A 42 -11.89 7.07 -5.67
N GLY A 43 -12.19 6.12 -6.57
CA GLY A 43 -13.12 6.28 -7.68
C GLY A 43 -12.56 7.05 -8.89
N MET A 44 -11.26 7.33 -8.95
CA MET A 44 -10.60 7.81 -10.16
C MET A 44 -10.55 6.70 -11.22
N ASP A 45 -10.55 7.07 -12.50
CA ASP A 45 -10.23 6.10 -13.55
C ASP A 45 -8.73 5.72 -13.53
N ASP A 46 -8.39 4.58 -14.15
CA ASP A 46 -7.02 4.03 -14.18
C ASP A 46 -5.97 5.06 -14.60
N ALA A 47 -6.25 5.91 -15.59
CA ALA A 47 -5.28 6.84 -16.15
C ALA A 47 -5.07 8.04 -15.21
N ALA A 48 -6.17 8.59 -14.67
CA ALA A 48 -6.13 9.65 -13.67
C ALA A 48 -5.43 9.18 -12.39
N PHE A 49 -5.73 7.96 -11.93
CA PHE A 49 -5.13 7.38 -10.75
C PHE A 49 -3.63 7.10 -10.94
N GLN A 50 -3.23 6.53 -12.08
CA GLN A 50 -1.81 6.32 -12.40
C GLN A 50 -1.05 7.66 -12.38
N ALA A 51 -1.56 8.69 -13.07
CA ALA A 51 -0.92 10.01 -13.12
C ALA A 51 -0.89 10.70 -11.74
N PHE A 52 -1.86 10.40 -10.86
CA PHE A 52 -1.86 10.86 -9.48
C PHE A 52 -0.78 10.15 -8.64
N ALA A 53 -0.71 8.82 -8.74
CA ALA A 53 0.28 8.02 -8.04
C ALA A 53 1.72 8.32 -8.49
N GLU A 54 1.97 8.54 -9.79
CA GLU A 54 3.29 8.92 -10.34
C GLU A 54 3.86 10.20 -9.71
N LYS A 55 3.02 11.10 -9.21
CA LYS A 55 3.47 12.31 -8.50
C LYS A 55 3.88 12.03 -7.06
N ILE A 56 3.20 11.09 -6.41
CA ILE A 56 3.32 10.85 -4.96
C ILE A 56 4.44 9.84 -4.68
N VAL A 57 4.53 8.76 -5.46
CA VAL A 57 5.46 7.65 -5.23
C VAL A 57 6.91 8.11 -5.03
N PRO A 58 7.52 8.88 -5.96
CA PRO A 58 8.92 9.29 -5.77
C PRO A 58 9.13 10.18 -4.55
N ILE A 59 8.15 11.02 -4.20
CA ILE A 59 8.24 11.92 -3.03
C ILE A 59 8.16 11.11 -1.73
N ALA A 60 7.21 10.17 -1.66
CA ALA A 60 7.05 9.28 -0.51
C ALA A 60 8.30 8.43 -0.29
N GLN A 61 8.82 7.81 -1.35
CA GLN A 61 10.02 6.98 -1.28
C GLN A 61 11.25 7.79 -0.87
N ALA A 62 11.42 9.02 -1.38
CA ALA A 62 12.48 9.93 -0.95
C ALA A 62 12.37 10.32 0.54
N ALA A 63 11.15 10.35 1.09
CA ALA A 63 10.88 10.56 2.51
C ALA A 63 11.01 9.26 3.37
N GLY A 64 11.38 8.13 2.77
CA GLY A 64 11.48 6.84 3.48
C GLY A 64 10.12 6.20 3.82
N VAL A 65 9.07 6.59 3.08
CA VAL A 65 7.71 6.07 3.20
C VAL A 65 7.44 5.11 2.04
N ALA A 66 7.13 3.85 2.34
CA ALA A 66 6.76 2.87 1.32
C ALA A 66 5.37 3.16 0.75
N VAL A 67 5.18 3.05 -0.56
CA VAL A 67 3.87 3.26 -1.20
C VAL A 67 3.26 1.94 -1.63
N VAL A 68 2.02 1.73 -1.18
CA VAL A 68 1.20 0.55 -1.50
C VAL A 68 0.00 1.01 -2.31
N ILE A 69 -0.13 0.51 -3.54
CA ILE A 69 -1.29 0.81 -4.40
C ILE A 69 -2.41 -0.16 -4.07
N ALA A 70 -3.61 0.34 -3.77
CA ALA A 70 -4.78 -0.53 -3.63
C ALA A 70 -5.43 -0.79 -5.00
N GLY A 71 -5.80 -2.04 -5.28
CA GLY A 71 -6.46 -2.44 -6.52
C GLY A 71 -5.50 -2.99 -7.57
N ASP A 72 -5.33 -2.30 -8.70
CA ASP A 72 -4.71 -2.86 -9.91
C ASP A 72 -3.17 -2.98 -9.82
N SER A 73 -2.68 -4.23 -9.89
CA SER A 73 -1.25 -4.53 -9.85
C SER A 73 -0.43 -3.97 -11.01
N ARG A 74 -1.06 -3.73 -12.17
CA ARG A 74 -0.40 -3.13 -13.32
C ARG A 74 -0.05 -1.67 -13.04
N ILE A 75 -0.94 -0.94 -12.37
CA ILE A 75 -0.68 0.45 -11.96
C ILE A 75 0.47 0.46 -10.95
N ALA A 76 0.42 -0.42 -9.93
CA ALA A 76 1.51 -0.59 -8.97
C ALA A 76 2.89 -0.80 -9.63
N GLY A 77 2.95 -1.67 -10.64
CA GLY A 77 4.18 -1.91 -11.40
C GLY A 77 4.64 -0.70 -12.23
N ARG A 78 3.72 0.01 -12.88
CA ARG A 78 4.05 1.19 -13.72
C ARG A 78 4.58 2.37 -12.91
N VAL A 79 4.02 2.59 -11.72
CA VAL A 79 4.43 3.69 -10.86
C VAL A 79 5.59 3.33 -9.94
N HIS A 80 6.12 2.11 -10.04
CA HIS A 80 7.20 1.58 -9.19
C HIS A 80 6.86 1.62 -7.69
N ALA A 81 5.63 1.24 -7.35
CA ALA A 81 5.19 1.14 -5.96
C ALA A 81 5.91 0.01 -5.22
N ASP A 82 6.11 0.20 -3.93
CA ASP A 82 6.74 -0.79 -3.03
C ASP A 82 5.80 -1.96 -2.72
N GLY A 83 4.49 -1.78 -2.89
CA GLY A 83 3.51 -2.81 -2.61
C GLY A 83 2.19 -2.68 -3.31
N ILE A 84 1.37 -3.72 -3.13
CA ILE A 84 -0.03 -3.77 -3.54
C ILE A 84 -0.93 -4.17 -2.38
N HIS A 85 -2.08 -3.52 -2.28
CA HIS A 85 -3.16 -3.89 -1.38
C HIS A 85 -4.32 -4.45 -2.21
N VAL A 86 -4.61 -5.75 -2.06
CA VAL A 86 -5.61 -6.44 -2.88
C VAL A 86 -6.85 -6.79 -2.07
N GLU A 87 -8.01 -6.62 -2.67
CA GLU A 87 -9.23 -7.29 -2.25
C GLU A 87 -9.31 -8.61 -3.02
N ALA A 88 -9.01 -9.71 -2.33
CA ALA A 88 -8.86 -11.02 -2.94
C ALA A 88 -9.35 -12.10 -1.97
N ASN A 89 -9.84 -13.23 -2.47
CA ASN A 89 -10.06 -14.39 -1.60
C ASN A 89 -8.73 -15.07 -1.23
N ARG A 90 -8.76 -16.06 -0.31
CA ARG A 90 -7.54 -16.75 0.17
C ARG A 90 -6.68 -17.32 -0.96
N ARG A 91 -7.31 -17.89 -2.00
CA ARG A 91 -6.59 -18.51 -3.11
C ARG A 91 -5.91 -17.46 -3.99
N GLU A 92 -6.65 -16.43 -4.37
CA GLU A 92 -6.12 -15.30 -5.15
C GLU A 92 -5.02 -14.54 -4.40
N LEU A 93 -5.12 -14.43 -3.07
CA LEU A 93 -4.06 -13.88 -2.24
C LEU A 93 -2.80 -14.75 -2.30
N ALA A 94 -2.93 -16.07 -2.17
CA ALA A 94 -1.80 -16.99 -2.26
C ALA A 94 -1.09 -16.88 -3.62
N GLU A 95 -1.86 -16.85 -4.72
CA GLU A 95 -1.33 -16.65 -6.07
C GLU A 95 -0.63 -15.28 -6.21
N THR A 96 -1.18 -14.24 -5.60
CA THR A 96 -0.57 -12.89 -5.60
C THR A 96 0.75 -12.87 -4.83
N ILE A 97 0.81 -13.54 -3.68
CA ILE A 97 2.02 -13.69 -2.88
C ILE A 97 3.10 -14.43 -3.68
N GLU A 98 2.77 -15.58 -4.26
CA GLU A 98 3.71 -16.36 -5.07
C GLU A 98 4.30 -15.56 -6.23
N ARG A 99 3.51 -14.65 -6.82
CA ARG A 99 3.94 -13.84 -7.96
C ARG A 99 4.75 -12.61 -7.57
N LEU A 100 4.45 -11.97 -6.44
CA LEU A 100 4.92 -10.59 -6.17
C LEU A 100 5.75 -10.44 -4.89
N ALA A 101 5.70 -11.38 -3.95
CA ALA A 101 6.25 -11.18 -2.60
C ALA A 101 7.78 -11.08 -2.55
N ASP A 102 8.50 -11.56 -3.57
CA ASP A 102 9.96 -11.42 -3.65
C ASP A 102 10.41 -9.97 -3.89
N HIS A 103 9.53 -9.13 -4.43
CA HIS A 103 9.85 -7.76 -4.84
C HIS A 103 8.92 -6.70 -4.26
N HIS A 104 7.73 -7.08 -3.80
CA HIS A 104 6.70 -6.15 -3.34
C HIS A 104 6.07 -6.58 -2.01
N LEU A 105 5.63 -5.59 -1.24
CA LEU A 105 4.71 -5.81 -0.11
C LEU A 105 3.33 -6.23 -0.65
N VAL A 106 2.73 -7.27 -0.07
CA VAL A 106 1.37 -7.71 -0.40
C VAL A 106 0.50 -7.58 0.83
N GLY A 107 -0.51 -6.70 0.77
CA GLY A 107 -1.52 -6.52 1.80
C GLY A 107 -2.90 -6.95 1.32
N GLN A 108 -3.76 -7.36 2.25
CA GLN A 108 -5.16 -7.71 1.97
C GLN A 108 -6.07 -7.05 3.01
N ALA A 109 -7.20 -6.51 2.58
CA ALA A 109 -8.27 -6.11 3.48
C ALA A 109 -9.03 -7.36 3.99
N LEU A 110 -9.21 -7.48 5.30
CA LEU A 110 -10.05 -8.51 5.90
C LEU A 110 -11.37 -7.88 6.31
N ASP A 111 -12.44 -8.22 5.58
CA ASP A 111 -13.75 -7.59 5.80
C ASP A 111 -14.45 -8.12 7.07
N ARG A 112 -14.06 -9.30 7.58
CA ARG A 112 -14.40 -9.86 8.90
C ARG A 112 -13.33 -10.86 9.36
N LEU A 113 -13.03 -10.90 10.66
CA LEU A 113 -12.43 -12.10 11.26
C LEU A 113 -13.41 -13.25 11.01
N GLY A 114 -13.08 -14.14 10.07
CA GLY A 114 -13.77 -15.41 9.96
C GLY A 114 -13.52 -16.19 11.24
N GLU A 115 -14.45 -16.12 12.19
CA GLU A 115 -14.59 -17.14 13.23
C GLU A 115 -15.00 -18.44 12.56
N GLU A 116 -14.06 -19.16 11.96
CA GLU A 116 -14.18 -20.61 11.93
C GLU A 116 -13.78 -21.11 13.32
N ARG A 117 -14.79 -21.34 14.16
CA ARG A 117 -14.58 -22.14 15.37
C ARG A 117 -14.34 -23.59 14.89
N PRO A 118 -13.21 -24.21 15.24
CA PRO A 118 -13.04 -25.64 15.01
C PRO A 118 -14.05 -26.38 15.89
N ASP A 119 -14.73 -27.37 15.30
CA ASP A 119 -15.61 -28.32 16.01
C ASP A 119 -14.84 -29.08 17.11
#